data_AF-A0A9D8LJF2-F1
#
_entry.id   AF-A0A9D8LJF2-F1
#
_cell.length_a   1.000
_cell.length_b   1.000
_cell.length_c   1.000
_cell.angle_alpha   90.00
_cell.angle_beta   90.00
_cell.angle_gamma   90.00
#
_symmetry.space_group_name_H-M   'P 1'
#
loop_
_entity.id
_entity.type
_entity.pdbx_description
1 polymer ?
#
loop_
_entity_poly.entity_id
_entity_poly.type
_entity_poly.pdbx_seq_one_letter_code
_entity_poly.pdbx_strand_id
1 'polypeptide(L)'
;MRAGLLATALCLALAACQSAGPPPAPSPEQAPTGVTPNTFRMPTGSGCGGEIERFQAVVDNDVQTGHTTRNVHVRVSAEIEKARATCSGGNEAGALSQLRATKSKFGYP
;
A
#
# COMPACT_ATOMS: atom_id res chain seq x y z
N MET A 1 -12.54 26.62 -39.68
CA MET A 1 -11.73 27.37 -38.69
C MET A 1 -12.29 27.39 -37.26
N ARG A 2 -13.45 26.77 -36.96
CA ARG A 2 -14.04 26.73 -35.60
C ARG A 2 -13.74 25.45 -34.79
N ALA A 3 -13.37 24.36 -35.46
CA ALA A 3 -13.05 23.08 -34.80
C ALA A 3 -11.67 23.05 -34.13
N GLY A 4 -10.73 23.90 -34.55
CA GLY A 4 -9.38 23.96 -33.97
C GLY A 4 -9.33 24.59 -32.57
N LEU A 5 -10.25 25.49 -32.26
CA LEU A 5 -10.30 26.21 -30.97
C LEU A 5 -10.80 25.33 -29.80
N LEU A 6 -11.63 24.32 -30.09
CA LEU A 6 -12.16 23.41 -29.08
C LEU A 6 -11.14 22.35 -28.64
N ALA A 7 -10.22 21.95 -29.53
CA ALA A 7 -9.19 20.95 -29.23
C ALA A 7 -8.09 21.49 -28.30
N THR A 8 -7.74 22.78 -28.44
CA THR A 8 -6.75 23.43 -27.57
C THR A 8 -7.26 23.64 -26.14
N ALA A 9 -8.57 23.92 -25.96
CA ALA A 9 -9.13 24.15 -24.63
C ALA A 9 -9.13 22.88 -23.75
N LEU A 10 -9.28 21.70 -24.35
CA LEU A 10 -9.31 20.43 -23.62
C LEU A 10 -7.92 20.00 -23.12
N CYS A 11 -6.85 20.39 -23.82
CA CYS A 11 -5.48 20.05 -23.43
C CYS A 11 -4.98 20.87 -22.23
N LEU A 12 -5.43 22.12 -22.06
CA LEU A 12 -5.07 22.93 -20.89
C LEU A 12 -5.75 22.45 -19.59
N ALA A 13 -6.89 21.77 -19.68
CA ALA A 13 -7.58 21.25 -18.50
C ALA A 13 -6.83 20.08 -17.83
N LEU A 14 -6.03 19.30 -18.58
CA LEU A 14 -5.26 18.18 -18.02
C LEU A 14 -3.99 18.61 -17.29
N ALA A 15 -3.40 19.77 -17.63
CA ALA A 15 -2.18 20.26 -16.97
C ALA A 15 -2.42 20.83 -15.56
N ALA A 16 -3.69 21.03 -15.16
CA ALA A 16 -4.05 21.60 -13.87
C ALA A 16 -4.15 20.58 -12.73
N CYS A 17 -4.11 19.27 -13.00
CA CYS A 17 -3.95 18.25 -11.96
C CYS A 17 -2.46 18.09 -11.58
N GLN A 18 -1.81 19.16 -11.16
CA GLN A 18 -0.61 19.05 -10.35
C GLN A 18 -1.06 18.71 -8.92
N SER A 19 -1.16 17.42 -8.61
CA SER A 19 -1.25 16.98 -7.22
C SER A 19 -0.04 17.56 -6.49
N ALA A 20 -0.27 18.55 -5.64
CA ALA A 20 0.72 18.97 -4.66
C ALA A 20 1.15 17.70 -3.91
N GLY A 21 2.45 17.37 -3.99
CA GLY A 21 2.99 16.22 -3.30
C GLY A 21 2.62 16.27 -1.82
N PRO A 22 2.46 15.11 -1.14
CA PRO A 22 2.23 15.10 0.29
C PRO A 22 3.30 15.96 0.99
N PRO A 23 2.92 16.71 2.04
CA PRO A 23 3.91 17.44 2.83
C PRO A 23 5.04 16.50 3.26
N PRO A 24 6.28 17.00 3.39
CA PRO A 24 7.41 16.20 3.86
C PRO A 24 7.01 15.47 5.13
N ALA A 25 7.28 14.16 5.18
CA ALA A 25 7.02 13.39 6.39
C ALA A 25 7.73 14.07 7.58
N PRO A 26 7.04 14.19 8.74
CA PRO A 26 7.66 14.78 9.93
C PRO A 26 8.94 14.03 10.28
N SER A 27 9.92 14.74 10.84
CA SER A 27 11.18 14.12 11.26
C SER A 27 10.90 12.95 12.22
N PRO A 28 11.70 11.86 12.19
CA PRO A 28 11.52 10.70 13.07
C PRO A 28 11.41 11.07 14.57
N GLU A 29 11.98 12.21 14.95
CA GLU A 29 11.95 12.76 16.31
C GLU A 29 10.57 13.27 16.76
N GLN A 30 9.65 13.50 15.82
CA GLN A 30 8.26 13.93 16.07
C GLN A 30 7.27 12.76 15.98
N ALA A 31 7.73 11.54 15.70
CA ALA A 31 6.88 10.37 15.74
C ALA A 31 6.50 10.08 17.20
N PRO A 32 5.22 9.79 17.51
CA PRO A 32 4.82 9.39 18.85
C PRO A 32 5.70 8.22 19.31
N THR A 33 6.34 8.41 20.46
CA THR A 33 7.23 7.42 21.08
C THR A 33 6.46 6.13 21.35
N GLY A 34 6.84 5.04 20.67
CA GLY A 34 6.54 3.67 21.12
C GLY A 34 5.79 2.76 20.16
N VAL A 35 5.39 3.20 18.96
CA VAL A 35 4.47 2.40 18.12
C VAL A 35 5.15 1.61 16.98
N THR A 36 6.23 2.13 16.39
CA THR A 36 6.97 1.44 15.32
C THR A 36 8.47 1.63 15.55
N PRO A 37 9.31 0.58 15.51
CA PRO A 37 10.74 0.70 15.73
C PRO A 37 11.40 1.67 14.74
N ASN A 38 12.37 2.47 15.21
CA ASN A 38 13.13 3.39 14.36
C ASN A 38 13.94 2.70 13.24
N THR A 39 14.12 1.38 13.34
CA THR A 39 14.77 0.54 12.34
C THR A 39 13.80 -0.03 11.30
N PHE A 40 12.49 0.08 11.51
CA PHE A 40 11.50 -0.36 10.54
C PHE A 40 11.60 0.50 9.27
N ARG A 41 11.62 -0.17 8.13
CA ARG A 41 11.59 0.48 6.81
C ARG A 41 10.51 -0.22 6.00
N MET A 42 9.63 0.58 5.42
CA MET A 42 8.59 0.03 4.57
C MET A 42 9.21 -0.44 3.24
N PRO A 43 8.93 -1.67 2.79
CA PRO A 43 9.39 -2.12 1.48
C PRO A 43 8.92 -1.19 0.36
N THR A 44 9.82 -0.94 -0.57
CA THR A 44 9.59 -0.16 -1.79
C THR A 44 9.38 -1.11 -2.96
N GLY A 45 8.35 -0.87 -3.78
CA GLY A 45 8.04 -1.72 -4.92
C GLY A 45 6.68 -1.35 -5.51
N SER A 46 6.48 -1.71 -6.78
CA SER A 46 5.23 -1.53 -7.52
C SER A 46 4.56 -2.87 -7.81
N GLY A 47 3.31 -2.82 -8.29
CA GLY A 47 2.55 -4.01 -8.66
C GLY A 47 2.15 -4.87 -7.45
N CYS A 48 1.72 -6.11 -7.72
CA CYS A 48 1.23 -7.00 -6.66
C CYS A 48 2.33 -7.39 -5.65
N GLY A 49 3.58 -7.57 -6.10
CA GLY A 49 4.70 -7.93 -5.23
C GLY A 49 4.98 -6.85 -4.19
N GLY A 50 5.05 -5.59 -4.62
CA GLY A 50 5.29 -4.46 -3.72
C GLY A 50 4.17 -4.27 -2.67
N GLU A 51 2.91 -4.42 -3.06
CA GLU A 51 1.78 -4.33 -2.11
C GLU A 51 1.77 -5.49 -1.10
N ILE A 52 2.12 -6.69 -1.55
CA ILE A 52 2.22 -7.88 -0.69
C ILE A 52 3.33 -7.71 0.35
N GLU A 53 4.53 -7.30 -0.07
CA GLU A 53 5.66 -7.06 0.82
C GLU A 53 5.37 -5.95 1.82
N ARG A 54 4.73 -4.87 1.37
CA ARG A 54 4.31 -3.77 2.24
C ARG A 54 3.34 -4.25 3.32
N PHE A 55 2.33 -5.03 2.93
CA PHE A 55 1.35 -5.51 3.90
C PHE A 55 1.96 -6.54 4.87
N GLN A 56 2.83 -7.44 4.39
CA GLN A 56 3.57 -8.36 5.26
C GLN A 56 4.37 -7.60 6.31
N ALA A 57 5.09 -6.54 5.91
CA ALA A 57 5.89 -5.73 6.84
C ALA A 57 5.04 -5.05 7.92
N VAL A 58 3.83 -4.57 7.58
CA VAL A 58 2.89 -4.02 8.58
C VAL A 58 2.47 -5.08 9.58
N VAL A 59 2.07 -6.27 9.11
CA VAL A 59 1.60 -7.36 9.96
C VAL A 59 2.72 -7.88 10.86
N ASP A 60 3.94 -7.98 10.34
CA ASP A 60 5.14 -8.34 11.11
C ASP A 60 5.47 -7.29 12.18
N ASN A 61 5.32 -6.00 11.84
CA ASN A 61 5.51 -4.93 12.80
C ASN A 61 4.48 -5.02 13.94
N ASP A 62 3.20 -5.23 13.61
CA ASP A 62 2.12 -5.28 14.58
C ASP A 62 2.27 -6.43 15.58
N VAL A 63 2.82 -7.58 15.17
CA VAL A 63 3.08 -8.68 16.11
C VAL A 63 4.31 -8.40 16.98
N GLN A 64 5.31 -7.69 16.44
CA GLN A 64 6.50 -7.28 17.19
C GLN A 64 6.18 -6.18 18.23
N THR A 65 5.27 -5.27 17.91
CA THR A 65 4.90 -4.13 18.77
C THR A 65 3.72 -4.43 19.69
N GLY A 66 3.07 -5.60 19.51
CA GLY A 66 1.97 -6.05 20.36
C GLY A 66 0.58 -5.52 19.96
N HIS A 67 0.45 -4.90 18.79
CA HIS A 67 -0.85 -4.51 18.23
C HIS A 67 -1.70 -5.69 17.77
N THR A 68 -1.06 -6.81 17.45
CA THR A 68 -1.75 -8.06 17.10
C THR A 68 -1.19 -9.25 17.86
N THR A 69 -1.95 -10.34 17.85
CA THR A 69 -1.53 -11.60 18.48
C THR A 69 -0.80 -12.49 17.48
N ARG A 70 0.07 -13.38 17.98
CA ARG A 70 0.74 -14.38 17.13
C ARG A 70 -0.22 -15.25 16.32
N ASN A 71 -1.40 -15.57 16.86
CA ASN A 71 -2.40 -16.35 16.13
C ASN A 71 -2.96 -15.56 14.94
N VAL A 72 -3.32 -14.29 15.14
CA VAL A 72 -3.81 -13.42 14.06
C VAL A 72 -2.71 -13.23 13.00
N HIS A 73 -1.48 -12.97 13.41
CA HIS A 73 -0.32 -12.87 12.51
C HIS A 73 -0.17 -14.09 11.60
N VAL A 74 -0.22 -15.31 12.16
CA VAL A 74 -0.12 -16.56 11.38
C VAL A 74 -1.25 -16.68 10.37
N ARG A 75 -2.49 -16.36 10.77
CA ARG A 75 -3.66 -16.44 9.89
C ARG A 75 -3.61 -15.42 8.77
N VAL A 76 -3.19 -14.20 9.05
CA VAL A 76 -3.02 -13.14 8.03
C VAL A 76 -1.91 -13.53 7.05
N SER A 77 -0.75 -13.96 7.57
CA SER A 77 0.41 -14.36 6.75
C SER A 77 0.08 -15.52 5.79
N ALA A 78 -0.76 -16.47 6.22
CA ALA A 78 -1.23 -17.56 5.36
C ALA A 78 -2.11 -17.07 4.18
N GLU A 79 -2.91 -16.02 4.36
CA GLU A 79 -3.70 -15.43 3.26
C GLU A 79 -2.81 -14.57 2.35
N ILE A 80 -1.82 -13.87 2.91
CA ILE A 80 -0.80 -13.13 2.14
C ILE A 80 -0.02 -14.09 1.23
N GLU A 81 0.32 -15.29 1.70
CA GLU A 81 1.05 -16.27 0.88
C GLU A 81 0.23 -16.76 -0.31
N LYS A 82 -1.10 -16.90 -0.18
CA LYS A 82 -1.97 -17.20 -1.32
C LYS A 82 -1.98 -16.07 -2.35
N ALA A 83 -2.01 -14.82 -1.88
CA ALA A 83 -1.89 -13.65 -2.76
C ALA A 83 -0.52 -13.62 -3.45
N ARG A 84 0.56 -14.01 -2.75
CA ARG A 84 1.92 -14.12 -3.30
C ARG A 84 1.98 -15.18 -4.40
N ALA A 85 1.45 -16.37 -4.17
CA ALA A 85 1.38 -17.42 -5.18
C ALA A 85 0.62 -16.93 -6.43
N THR A 86 -0.54 -16.29 -6.24
CA THR A 86 -1.36 -15.70 -7.32
C THR A 86 -0.58 -14.63 -8.11
N CYS A 87 0.15 -13.77 -7.42
CA CYS A 87 1.00 -12.72 -8.01
C CYS A 87 2.15 -13.32 -8.83
N SER A 88 2.87 -14.30 -8.27
CA SER A 88 3.98 -14.99 -8.95
C SER A 88 3.53 -15.79 -10.18
N GLY A 89 2.27 -16.21 -10.21
CA GLY A 89 1.64 -16.83 -11.37
C GLY A 89 1.21 -15.84 -12.47
N GLY A 90 1.52 -14.54 -12.34
CA GLY A 90 1.20 -13.50 -13.31
C GLY A 90 -0.22 -12.92 -13.20
N ASN A 91 -1.02 -13.36 -12.22
CA ASN A 91 -2.37 -12.83 -12.00
C ASN A 91 -2.35 -11.68 -10.98
N GLU A 92 -1.87 -10.51 -11.41
CA GLU A 92 -1.72 -9.34 -10.54
C GLU A 92 -3.06 -8.86 -9.96
N ALA A 93 -4.10 -8.76 -10.79
CA ALA A 93 -5.41 -8.28 -10.36
C ALA A 93 -6.05 -9.21 -9.32
N GLY A 94 -5.93 -10.53 -9.51
CA GLY A 94 -6.39 -11.53 -8.55
C GLY A 94 -5.66 -11.42 -7.22
N ALA A 95 -4.33 -11.27 -7.25
CA ALA A 95 -3.52 -11.11 -6.05
C ALA A 95 -3.91 -9.85 -5.24
N LEU A 96 -4.07 -8.71 -5.92
CA LEU A 96 -4.49 -7.46 -5.28
C LEU A 96 -5.91 -7.54 -4.71
N SER A 97 -6.82 -8.26 -5.38
CA SER A 97 -8.18 -8.51 -4.86
C SER A 97 -8.15 -9.35 -3.58
N GLN A 98 -7.38 -10.45 -3.58
CA GLN A 98 -7.18 -11.28 -2.39
C GLN A 98 -6.56 -10.50 -1.23
N LEU A 99 -5.59 -9.64 -1.53
CA LEU A 99 -4.93 -8.79 -0.52
C LEU A 99 -5.94 -7.81 0.11
N ARG A 100 -6.78 -7.15 -0.68
CA ARG A 100 -7.85 -6.25 -0.17
C ARG A 100 -8.87 -7.00 0.67
N ALA A 101 -9.30 -8.18 0.23
CA ALA A 101 -10.21 -9.01 0.99
C ALA A 101 -9.60 -9.45 2.34
N THR A 102 -8.31 -9.79 2.34
CA THR A 102 -7.56 -10.12 3.56
C THR A 102 -7.50 -8.92 4.50
N LYS A 103 -7.11 -7.74 4.00
CA LYS A 103 -7.06 -6.50 4.79
C LYS A 103 -8.41 -6.23 5.47
N SER A 104 -9.50 -6.23 4.70
CA SER A 104 -10.85 -6.03 5.22
C SER A 104 -11.24 -7.08 6.28
N LYS A 105 -10.95 -8.36 6.03
CA LYS A 105 -11.24 -9.48 6.95
C LYS A 105 -10.58 -9.32 8.32
N PHE A 106 -9.40 -8.72 8.37
CA PHE A 106 -8.62 -8.56 9.60
C PHE A 106 -8.57 -7.13 10.14
N GLY A 107 -9.33 -6.20 9.54
CA GLY A 107 -9.44 -4.81 10.02
C GLY A 107 -8.28 -3.90 9.63
N TYR A 108 -7.53 -4.25 8.58
CA TYR A 108 -6.52 -3.35 7.99
C TYR A 108 -7.17 -2.48 6.90
N PRO A 109 -6.92 -1.15 6.89
CA PRO A 109 -7.45 -0.25 5.87
C PRO A 109 -6.78 -0.40 4.49
#